data_AF-A0A4Q7ZG88-F1
#
_entry.id   AF-A0A4Q7ZG88-F1
#
_cell.length_a   1.000
_cell.length_b   1.000
_cell.length_c   1.000
_cell.angle_alpha   90.00
_cell.angle_beta   90.00
_cell.angle_gamma   90.00
#
_symmetry.space_group_name_H-M   'P 1'
#
loop_
_entity.id
_entity.type
_entity.pdbx_description
1 polymer ?
#
loop_
_entity_poly.entity_id
_entity_poly.type
_entity_poly.pdbx_seq_one_letter_code
_entity_poly.pdbx_strand_id
1 'polypeptide(L)'
;MVTMVRKPPGCPDQLSAAEAVQFLTPDLLEFLTDLYGAPASIAQGAVQLLPFGSRAVLLATGLVTIRSDGAGPEQGEILQFSDLAFEVMATAADDEIDEVAAQAAAIVAARLRG
;
A
#
# COMPACT_ATOMS: atom_id res chain seq x y z
N MET A 1 24.60 -1.32 36.20
CA MET A 1 23.44 -2.16 36.59
C MET A 1 22.21 -1.26 36.59
N VAL A 2 21.54 -1.15 35.42
CA VAL A 2 20.25 -0.46 35.28
C VAL A 2 19.38 -1.36 34.42
N THR A 3 18.23 -1.69 34.97
CA THR A 3 17.28 -2.70 34.53
C THR A 3 16.74 -2.36 33.14
N MET A 4 17.08 -3.17 32.14
CA MET A 4 16.40 -3.14 30.84
C MET A 4 14.96 -3.59 31.06
N VAL A 5 14.03 -2.66 30.88
CA VAL A 5 12.60 -2.97 30.78
C VAL A 5 12.43 -3.91 29.59
N ARG A 6 12.14 -5.17 29.88
CA ARG A 6 11.83 -6.17 28.86
C ARG A 6 10.45 -5.85 28.28
N LYS A 7 10.41 -5.35 27.04
CA LYS A 7 9.18 -5.25 26.22
C LYS A 7 8.65 -6.69 26.01
N PRO A 8 7.34 -6.94 26.17
CA PRO A 8 6.77 -8.27 25.99
C PRO A 8 6.89 -8.72 24.51
N PRO A 9 7.00 -10.04 24.24
CA PRO A 9 7.08 -10.56 22.88
C PRO A 9 5.67 -10.70 22.30
N GLY A 10 5.26 -9.73 21.48
CA GLY A 10 3.97 -9.78 20.78
C GLY A 10 3.69 -8.44 20.10
N CYS A 11 3.47 -8.49 18.79
CA CYS A 11 3.41 -7.39 17.83
C CYS A 11 4.80 -6.83 17.45
N PRO A 12 5.34 -7.19 16.26
CA PRO A 12 6.39 -6.37 15.67
C PRO A 12 5.84 -4.95 15.48
N ASP A 13 6.69 -3.94 15.48
CA ASP A 13 6.38 -2.56 15.07
C ASP A 13 5.72 -2.59 13.65
N GLN A 14 4.42 -2.82 13.60
CA GLN A 14 3.62 -2.79 12.37
C GLN A 14 3.40 -1.33 12.06
N LEU A 15 4.09 -0.85 11.03
CA LEU A 15 3.81 0.42 10.39
C LEU A 15 2.31 0.51 10.12
N SER A 16 1.66 1.59 10.56
CA SER A 16 0.27 1.84 10.19
C SER A 16 0.16 2.21 8.72
N ALA A 17 -1.02 2.04 8.11
CA ALA A 17 -1.25 2.39 6.71
C ALA A 17 -0.88 3.86 6.41
N ALA A 18 -1.27 4.79 7.29
CA ALA A 18 -0.95 6.21 7.17
C ALA A 18 0.56 6.51 7.28
N GLU A 19 1.32 5.71 8.03
CA GLU A 19 2.78 5.81 8.06
C GLU A 19 3.39 5.20 6.81
N ALA A 20 2.86 4.09 6.32
CA ALA A 20 3.39 3.39 5.15
C ALA A 20 3.29 4.26 3.89
N VAL A 21 2.17 4.99 3.73
CA VAL A 21 1.94 5.95 2.63
C VAL A 21 3.06 7.00 2.55
N GLN A 22 3.60 7.46 3.67
CA GLN A 22 4.66 8.49 3.70
C GLN A 22 5.99 8.02 3.09
N PHE A 23 6.20 6.70 2.99
CA PHE A 23 7.40 6.11 2.40
C PHE A 23 7.22 5.74 0.91
N LEU A 24 6.01 5.91 0.36
CA LEU A 24 5.72 5.60 -1.03
C LEU A 24 5.93 6.84 -1.90
N THR A 25 6.44 6.60 -3.11
CA THR A 25 6.45 7.63 -4.14
C THR A 25 5.03 7.88 -4.66
N PRO A 26 4.71 9.09 -5.13
CA PRO A 26 3.38 9.41 -5.67
C PRO A 26 2.90 8.41 -6.73
N ASP A 27 3.73 8.04 -7.72
CA ASP A 27 3.39 7.03 -8.73
C ASP A 27 3.02 5.66 -8.14
N LEU A 28 3.64 5.30 -7.02
CA LEU A 28 3.44 4.00 -6.39
C LEU A 28 2.18 4.00 -5.55
N LEU A 29 1.86 5.15 -4.93
CA LEU A 29 0.60 5.38 -4.26
C LEU A 29 -0.56 5.36 -5.28
N GLU A 30 -0.43 6.10 -6.39
CA GLU A 30 -1.40 6.10 -7.50
C GLU A 30 -1.64 4.68 -8.03
N PHE A 31 -0.56 3.93 -8.27
CA PHE A 31 -0.67 2.53 -8.68
C PHE A 31 -1.43 1.65 -7.65
N LEU A 32 -1.23 1.87 -6.35
CA LEU A 32 -1.97 1.13 -5.32
C LEU A 32 -3.43 1.55 -5.28
N THR A 33 -3.73 2.84 -5.42
CA THR A 33 -5.10 3.36 -5.50
C THR A 33 -5.84 2.79 -6.71
N ASP A 34 -5.19 2.70 -7.87
CA ASP A 34 -5.75 2.08 -9.09
C ASP A 34 -6.11 0.60 -8.91
N LEU A 35 -5.43 -0.09 -8.00
CA LEU A 35 -5.71 -1.49 -7.67
C LEU A 35 -6.82 -1.66 -6.63
N TYR A 36 -7.31 -0.56 -6.03
CA TYR A 36 -8.39 -0.62 -5.07
C TYR A 36 -9.67 -1.15 -5.72
N GLY A 37 -10.23 -2.22 -5.14
CA GLY A 37 -11.40 -2.93 -5.69
C GLY A 37 -11.10 -3.92 -6.82
N ALA A 38 -9.84 -4.04 -7.28
CA ALA A 38 -9.45 -5.06 -8.23
C ALA A 38 -9.46 -6.47 -7.58
N PRO A 39 -9.79 -7.54 -8.33
CA PRO A 39 -9.66 -8.90 -7.83
C PRO A 39 -8.21 -9.18 -7.41
N ALA A 40 -8.01 -9.90 -6.30
CA ALA A 40 -6.69 -10.18 -5.76
C ALA A 40 -5.72 -10.77 -6.79
N SER A 41 -6.17 -11.65 -7.69
CA SER A 41 -5.35 -12.22 -8.77
C SER A 41 -4.81 -11.17 -9.73
N ILE A 42 -5.58 -10.13 -10.03
CA ILE A 42 -5.18 -9.02 -10.91
C ILE A 42 -4.16 -8.13 -10.19
N ALA A 43 -4.44 -7.76 -8.94
CA ALA A 43 -3.53 -6.96 -8.13
C ALA A 43 -2.17 -7.67 -7.96
N GLN A 44 -2.19 -8.98 -7.69
CA GLN A 44 -0.99 -9.82 -7.57
C GLN A 44 -0.18 -9.90 -8.87
N GLY A 45 -0.86 -9.95 -10.02
CA GLY A 45 -0.19 -9.92 -11.33
C GLY A 45 0.44 -8.55 -11.61
N ALA A 46 -0.28 -7.47 -11.32
CA ALA A 46 0.18 -6.11 -11.54
C ALA A 46 1.47 -5.81 -10.75
N VAL A 47 1.56 -6.26 -9.50
CA VAL A 47 2.76 -6.02 -8.68
C VAL A 47 4.00 -6.78 -9.18
N GLN A 48 3.85 -7.91 -9.90
CA GLN A 48 4.99 -8.59 -10.52
C GLN A 48 5.60 -7.80 -11.67
N LEU A 49 4.77 -7.00 -12.36
CA LEU A 49 5.18 -6.23 -13.53
C LEU A 49 5.90 -4.92 -13.17
N LEU A 50 5.88 -4.55 -11.88
CA LEU A 50 6.54 -3.34 -11.43
C LEU A 50 8.07 -3.40 -11.63
N PRO A 51 8.71 -2.24 -11.90
CA PRO A 51 10.16 -2.14 -11.92
C PRO A 51 10.77 -2.63 -10.61
N PHE A 52 12.02 -3.12 -10.66
CA PHE A 52 12.72 -3.63 -9.48
C PHE A 52 12.74 -2.63 -8.32
N GLY A 53 12.98 -1.34 -8.59
CA GLY A 53 13.01 -0.30 -7.56
C GLY A 53 11.67 -0.16 -6.82
N SER A 54 10.55 -0.14 -7.57
CA SER A 54 9.20 -0.10 -7.01
C SER A 54 8.90 -1.32 -6.15
N ARG A 55 9.27 -2.52 -6.62
CA ARG A 55 9.11 -3.77 -5.86
C ARG A 55 9.94 -3.78 -4.57
N ALA A 56 11.17 -3.26 -4.63
CA ALA A 56 12.05 -3.15 -3.47
C ALA A 56 11.46 -2.20 -2.40
N VAL A 57 10.84 -1.09 -2.80
CA VAL A 57 10.15 -0.17 -1.88
C VAL A 57 8.95 -0.85 -1.23
N LEU A 58 8.12 -1.55 -2.00
CA LEU A 58 6.99 -2.31 -1.45
C LEU A 58 7.43 -3.40 -0.46
N LEU A 59 8.57 -4.06 -0.73
CA LEU A 59 9.15 -5.04 0.19
C LEU A 59 9.68 -4.38 1.47
N ALA A 60 10.39 -3.25 1.33
CA ALA A 60 10.97 -2.53 2.46
C ALA A 60 9.90 -1.94 3.41
N THR A 61 8.74 -1.57 2.85
CA THR A 61 7.57 -1.08 3.60
C THR A 61 6.68 -2.19 4.15
N GLY A 62 6.95 -3.46 3.79
CA GLY A 62 6.15 -4.60 4.24
C GLY A 62 4.77 -4.70 3.57
N LEU A 63 4.53 -3.92 2.50
CA LEU A 63 3.29 -3.97 1.71
C LEU A 63 3.22 -5.23 0.84
N VAL A 64 4.38 -5.75 0.45
CA VAL A 64 4.45 -7.07 -0.19
C VAL A 64 5.41 -7.98 0.53
N THR A 65 5.17 -9.27 0.41
CA THR A 65 6.01 -10.35 0.91
C THR A 65 6.40 -11.27 -0.23
N ILE A 66 7.59 -11.86 -0.15
CA ILE A 66 7.98 -12.88 -1.12
C ILE A 66 7.42 -14.21 -0.65
N ARG A 67 6.68 -14.87 -1.54
CA ARG A 67 6.34 -16.28 -1.41
C ARG A 67 7.13 -17.09 -2.43
N SER A 68 7.76 -18.15 -1.93
CA SER A 68 8.28 -19.23 -2.78
C SER A 68 7.13 -20.15 -3.19
N ASP A 69 7.01 -20.43 -4.47
CA ASP A 69 5.91 -21.22 -5.04
C ASP A 69 6.16 -22.75 -5.04
N GLY A 70 7.20 -23.25 -4.38
CA GLY A 70 7.43 -24.68 -4.24
C GLY A 70 8.83 -25.04 -3.74
N ALA A 71 9.19 -26.31 -3.85
CA ALA A 71 10.52 -26.84 -3.55
C ALA A 71 11.15 -27.38 -4.84
N GLY A 72 11.68 -26.49 -5.68
CA GLY A 72 12.34 -26.84 -6.93
C GLY A 72 13.34 -25.78 -7.42
N PRO A 73 14.28 -26.13 -8.32
CA PRO A 73 15.32 -25.22 -8.81
C PRO A 73 14.79 -24.12 -9.76
N GLU A 74 13.52 -24.20 -10.19
CA GLU A 74 12.86 -23.23 -11.08
C GLU A 74 11.90 -22.29 -10.33
N GLN A 75 12.05 -22.19 -9.01
CA GLN A 75 11.17 -21.39 -8.15
C GLN A 75 11.14 -19.92 -8.59
N GLY A 76 9.96 -19.47 -8.98
CA GLY A 76 9.69 -18.05 -9.14
C GLY A 76 9.42 -17.43 -7.76
N GLU A 77 10.11 -16.34 -7.45
CA GLU A 77 9.71 -15.49 -6.33
C GLU A 77 8.44 -14.74 -6.72
N ILE A 78 7.32 -15.03 -6.05
CA ILE A 78 6.05 -14.35 -6.28
C ILE A 78 5.85 -13.32 -5.16
N LEU A 79 5.63 -12.07 -5.54
CA LEU A 79 5.23 -11.03 -4.59
C LEU A 79 3.75 -11.16 -4.22
N GLN A 80 3.47 -11.21 -2.92
CA GLN A 80 2.12 -11.24 -2.38
C GLN A 80 1.85 -10.00 -1.53
N PHE A 81 0.76 -9.28 -1.81
CA PHE A 81 0.27 -8.21 -0.94
C PHE A 81 -0.01 -8.71 0.48
N SER A 82 0.38 -7.90 1.46
CA SER A 82 0.02 -8.06 2.87
C SER A 82 -1.33 -7.39 3.18
N ASP A 83 -1.89 -7.67 4.35
CA ASP A 83 -3.12 -7.00 4.82
C ASP A 83 -2.91 -5.47 4.89
N LEU A 84 -1.73 -5.03 5.32
CA LEU A 84 -1.34 -3.61 5.35
C LEU A 84 -1.40 -2.96 3.97
N ALA A 85 -1.08 -3.68 2.89
CA ALA A 85 -1.22 -3.12 1.55
C ALA A 85 -2.67 -2.87 1.16
N PHE A 86 -3.60 -3.76 1.53
CA PHE A 86 -5.01 -3.53 1.29
C PHE A 86 -5.54 -2.35 2.12
N GLU A 87 -5.05 -2.18 3.35
CA GLU A 87 -5.36 -0.99 4.18
C GLU A 87 -4.82 0.31 3.56
N VAL A 88 -3.60 0.29 3.01
CA VAL A 88 -3.01 1.42 2.28
C VAL A 88 -3.81 1.76 1.02
N MET A 89 -4.19 0.76 0.22
CA MET A 89 -5.03 0.96 -0.97
C MET A 89 -6.37 1.62 -0.60
N ALA A 90 -7.01 1.16 0.47
CA ALA A 90 -8.27 1.73 0.95
C ALA A 90 -8.10 3.18 1.43
N THR A 91 -7.07 3.44 2.24
CA THR A 91 -6.79 4.78 2.77
C THR A 91 -6.50 5.77 1.64
N ALA A 92 -5.71 5.36 0.65
CA ALA A 92 -5.35 6.20 -0.48
C ALA A 92 -6.55 6.51 -1.40
N ALA A 93 -7.47 5.55 -1.58
CA ALA A 93 -8.69 5.75 -2.34
C ALA A 93 -9.69 6.68 -1.63
N ASP A 94 -9.81 6.58 -0.30
CA ASP A 94 -10.69 7.47 0.47
C ASP A 94 -10.23 8.93 0.41
N ASP A 95 -8.91 9.19 0.50
CA ASP A 95 -8.35 10.54 0.37
C ASP A 95 -8.62 11.15 -1.02
N GLU A 96 -8.54 10.37 -2.10
CA GLU A 96 -8.84 10.83 -3.45
C GLU A 96 -10.32 11.21 -3.61
N ILE A 97 -11.22 10.41 -3.02
CA ILE A 97 -12.67 10.67 -3.05
C ILE A 97 -13.01 11.98 -2.32
N ASP A 98 -12.39 12.22 -1.16
CA ASP A 98 -12.61 13.44 -0.38
C ASP A 98 -12.10 14.69 -1.11
N GLU A 99 -10.96 14.60 -1.80
CA GLU A 99 -10.44 15.70 -2.61
C GLU A 99 -11.36 16.04 -3.78
N VAL A 100 -11.83 15.03 -4.52
CA VAL A 100 -12.75 15.22 -5.64
C VAL A 100 -14.09 15.79 -5.17
N ALA A 101 -14.61 15.33 -4.03
CA ALA A 101 -15.83 15.85 -3.44
C ALA A 101 -15.70 17.33 -3.04
N ALA A 102 -14.56 17.71 -2.45
CA ALA A 102 -14.26 19.10 -2.09
C ALA A 102 -14.16 20.01 -3.34
N GLN A 103 -13.48 19.55 -4.39
CA GLN A 103 -13.38 20.28 -5.66
C GLN A 103 -14.75 20.46 -6.33
N ALA A 104 -15.57 19.41 -6.36
CA ALA A 104 -16.93 19.47 -6.90
C ALA A 104 -17.81 20.47 -6.14
N ALA A 105 -17.75 20.47 -4.80
CA ALA A 105 -18.47 21.43 -3.96
C ALA A 105 -18.05 22.88 -4.25
N ALA A 106 -16.76 23.14 -4.48
CA ALA A 106 -16.25 24.47 -4.82
C ALA A 106 -16.77 24.96 -6.18
N ILE A 107 -16.83 24.09 -7.20
CA ILE A 107 -17.37 24.42 -8.53
C ILE A 107 -18.86 24.76 -8.45
N VAL A 108 -19.64 23.96 -7.71
CA VAL A 108 -21.08 24.21 -7.51
C VAL A 108 -21.30 25.53 -6.77
N ALA A 109 -20.52 25.81 -5.72
CA ALA A 109 -20.61 27.07 -4.97
C ALA A 109 -20.24 28.30 -5.83
N ALA A 110 -19.24 28.19 -6.71
CA ALA A 110 -18.88 29.26 -7.64
C ALA A 110 -19.99 29.54 -8.66
N ARG A 111 -20.68 28.50 -9.14
CA ARG A 111 -21.78 28.62 -10.11
C ARG A 111 -23.06 29.21 -9.52
N LEU A 112 -23.30 29.05 -8.22
CA LEU A 112 -24.46 29.63 -7.52
C LEU A 112 -24.27 31.11 -7.13
N ARG A 113 -23.05 31.66 -7.21
CA ARG A 113 -22.74 33.06 -6.89
C ARG A 113 -22.58 33.98 -8.11
N GLY A 114 -22.60 33.45 -9.33
CA GLY A 114 -22.56 34.22 -10.59
C GLY A 114 -23.95 34.39 -11.18
#